data_AF-A0A8H7FMT0-F1
#
_entry.id   AF-A0A8H7FMT0-F1
#
_cell.length_a   1.000
_cell.length_b   1.000
_cell.length_c   1.000
_cell.angle_alpha   90.00
_cell.angle_beta   90.00
_cell.angle_gamma   90.00
#
_symmetry.space_group_name_H-M   'P 1'
#
loop_
_entity.id
_entity.type
_entity.pdbx_description
1 polymer ?
#
loop_
_entity_poly.entity_id
_entity_poly.type
_entity_poly.pdbx_seq_one_letter_code
_entity_poly.pdbx_strand_id
1 'polypeptide(L)'
;MAETPKSDGSRERPYETVLPLATDLGLTVDTSCDRDDSDCVKAAVKAYAGTSGSKSVLICWEHGQLTDIASDLGVKKAPDYPDDSYNLIWTIQDQDLISTTSEDCPGLDSS
;
A
#
# COMPACT_ATOMS: atom_id res chain seq x y z
N MET A 1 -2.25 -6.08 -0.09
CA MET A 1 -3.56 -5.43 -0.12
C MET A 1 -3.54 -4.37 -1.21
N ALA A 2 -4.66 -4.16 -1.89
CA ALA A 2 -4.84 -3.08 -2.86
C ALA A 2 -6.26 -2.50 -2.77
N GLU A 3 -6.46 -1.28 -3.27
CA GLU A 3 -7.79 -0.68 -3.32
C GLU A 3 -8.74 -1.49 -4.19
N THR A 4 -10.04 -1.45 -3.84
CA THR A 4 -11.08 -2.14 -4.63
C THR A 4 -11.13 -1.57 -6.06
N PRO A 5 -10.83 -2.37 -7.10
CA PRO A 5 -11.00 -1.92 -8.48
C PRO A 5 -12.47 -1.76 -8.82
N LYS A 6 -12.81 -0.79 -9.69
CA LYS A 6 -14.18 -0.64 -10.19
C LYS A 6 -14.38 -1.42 -11.48
N SER A 7 -15.64 -1.79 -11.76
CA SER A 7 -16.02 -2.52 -12.96
C SER A 7 -15.78 -1.77 -14.28
N ASP A 8 -15.56 -0.46 -14.21
CA ASP A 8 -15.23 0.40 -15.36
C ASP A 8 -13.72 0.53 -15.63
N GLY A 9 -12.89 -0.22 -14.89
CA GLY A 9 -11.42 -0.19 -15.00
C GLY A 9 -10.76 0.93 -14.21
N SER A 10 -11.51 1.83 -13.57
CA SER A 10 -10.92 2.78 -12.65
C SER A 10 -10.43 2.07 -11.38
N ARG A 11 -9.35 2.60 -10.77
CA ARG A 11 -8.70 2.02 -9.57
C ARG A 11 -8.10 0.61 -9.75
N GLU A 12 -7.88 0.20 -11.00
CA GLU A 12 -7.31 -1.12 -11.31
C GLU A 12 -5.79 -1.19 -11.08
N ARG A 13 -5.09 -0.07 -11.28
CA ARG A 13 -3.62 -0.03 -11.23
C ARG A 13 -3.02 -0.55 -9.92
N PRO A 14 -3.49 -0.18 -8.72
CA PRO A 14 -2.88 -0.68 -7.49
C PRO A 14 -3.00 -2.20 -7.32
N TYR A 15 -4.09 -2.79 -7.81
CA TYR A 15 -4.27 -4.24 -7.85
C TYR A 15 -3.28 -4.88 -8.85
N GLU A 16 -3.19 -4.34 -10.08
CA GLU A 16 -2.24 -4.81 -11.08
C GLU A 16 -0.78 -4.71 -10.63
N THR A 17 -0.42 -3.68 -9.87
CA THR A 17 0.93 -3.49 -9.34
C THR A 17 1.34 -4.62 -8.39
N VAL A 18 0.45 -5.09 -7.51
CA VAL A 18 0.78 -6.12 -6.51
C VAL A 18 0.50 -7.54 -6.98
N LEU A 19 -0.29 -7.71 -8.05
CA LEU A 19 -0.73 -9.00 -8.56
C LEU A 19 0.43 -9.94 -8.95
N PRO A 20 1.50 -9.51 -9.64
CA PRO A 20 2.62 -10.38 -9.99
C PRO A 20 3.30 -10.98 -8.75
N LEU A 21 3.59 -10.15 -7.74
CA LEU A 21 4.21 -10.60 -6.49
C LEU A 21 3.28 -11.54 -5.71
N ALA A 22 1.99 -11.21 -5.61
CA ALA A 22 1.03 -12.08 -4.95
C ALA A 22 0.95 -13.46 -5.64
N THR A 23 0.95 -13.47 -6.97
CA THR A 23 0.95 -14.71 -7.77
C THR A 23 2.20 -15.55 -7.52
N ASP A 24 3.39 -14.93 -7.52
CA ASP A 24 4.67 -15.61 -7.28
C ASP A 24 4.72 -16.24 -5.87
N LEU A 25 4.16 -15.54 -4.87
CA LEU A 25 4.06 -16.01 -3.50
C LEU A 25 2.90 -17.01 -3.26
N GLY A 26 2.05 -17.28 -4.27
CA GLY A 26 0.87 -18.13 -4.12
C GLY A 26 -0.21 -17.54 -3.20
N LEU A 27 -0.26 -16.21 -3.09
CA LEU A 27 -1.20 -15.45 -2.27
C LEU A 27 -2.30 -14.82 -3.12
N THR A 28 -3.43 -14.52 -2.48
CA THR A 28 -4.48 -13.67 -3.05
C THR A 28 -4.29 -12.23 -2.60
N VAL A 29 -4.58 -11.27 -3.49
CA VAL A 29 -4.61 -9.85 -3.12
C VAL A 29 -5.93 -9.55 -2.42
N ASP A 30 -5.86 -9.07 -1.19
CA ASP A 30 -7.03 -8.53 -0.50
C ASP A 30 -7.38 -7.15 -1.08
N THR A 31 -8.61 -7.05 -1.60
CA THR A 31 -9.22 -5.85 -2.21
C THR A 31 -10.54 -5.49 -1.54
N SER A 32 -10.72 -5.80 -0.25
CA SER A 32 -12.01 -5.57 0.43
C SER A 32 -12.31 -4.12 0.82
N CYS A 33 -11.28 -3.25 0.84
CA CYS A 33 -11.40 -1.86 1.28
C CYS A 33 -11.53 -0.90 0.09
N ASP A 34 -12.47 0.06 0.17
CA ASP A 34 -12.60 1.12 -0.83
C ASP A 34 -11.49 2.15 -0.67
N ARG A 35 -11.10 2.81 -1.78
CA ARG A 35 -10.05 3.83 -1.83
C ARG A 35 -10.10 4.82 -0.66
N ASP A 36 -11.29 5.31 -0.36
CA ASP A 36 -11.49 6.42 0.58
C ASP A 36 -11.75 5.93 2.02
N ASP A 37 -11.42 4.66 2.34
CA ASP A 37 -11.66 4.01 3.64
C ASP A 37 -10.35 3.46 4.25
N SER A 38 -9.52 4.37 4.76
CA SER A 38 -8.25 4.06 5.43
C SER A 38 -8.44 3.29 6.75
N ASP A 39 -9.57 3.51 7.44
CA ASP A 39 -9.94 2.78 8.66
C ASP A 39 -10.17 1.28 8.38
N CYS A 40 -10.77 0.93 7.25
CA CYS A 40 -10.88 -0.46 6.78
C CYS A 40 -9.50 -1.11 6.63
N VAL A 41 -8.54 -0.40 6.02
CA VAL A 41 -7.16 -0.89 5.83
C VAL A 41 -6.50 -1.16 7.18
N LYS A 42 -6.61 -0.22 8.13
CA LYS A 42 -6.12 -0.39 9.50
C LYS A 42 -6.73 -1.61 10.19
N ALA A 43 -8.04 -1.81 10.06
CA ALA A 43 -8.73 -2.95 10.64
C ALA A 43 -8.22 -4.28 10.05
N ALA A 44 -8.05 -4.36 8.74
CA ALA A 44 -7.55 -5.54 8.04
C ALA A 44 -6.09 -5.86 8.44
N VAL A 45 -5.21 -4.87 8.47
CA VAL A 45 -3.81 -5.05 8.92
C VAL A 45 -3.75 -5.54 10.36
N LYS A 46 -4.55 -4.96 11.26
CA LYS A 46 -4.63 -5.39 12.66
C LYS A 46 -5.16 -6.82 12.79
N ALA A 47 -6.17 -7.19 12.01
CA ALA A 47 -6.71 -8.55 12.00
C ALA A 47 -5.65 -9.56 11.56
N TYR A 48 -4.94 -9.28 10.46
CA TYR A 48 -3.85 -10.13 9.96
C TYR A 48 -2.71 -10.27 10.98
N ALA A 49 -2.28 -9.17 11.59
CA ALA A 49 -1.23 -9.17 12.62
C ALA A 49 -1.63 -9.97 13.88
N GLY A 50 -2.93 -10.06 14.17
CA GLY A 50 -3.45 -10.85 15.29
C GLY A 50 -3.49 -12.36 15.05
N THR A 51 -3.48 -12.80 13.79
CA THR A 51 -3.62 -14.22 13.41
C THR A 51 -2.36 -14.85 12.83
N SER A 52 -1.47 -14.05 12.26
CA SER A 52 -0.32 -14.52 11.48
C SER A 52 0.98 -14.53 12.29
N GLY A 53 1.81 -15.57 12.08
CA GLY A 53 3.19 -15.59 12.56
C GLY A 53 4.14 -14.67 11.77
N SER A 54 3.71 -14.23 10.58
CA SER A 54 4.36 -13.20 9.77
C SER A 54 3.73 -11.83 10.02
N LYS A 55 4.54 -10.78 10.04
CA LYS A 55 4.13 -9.41 10.40
C LYS A 55 4.23 -8.41 9.23
N SER A 56 4.53 -8.90 8.02
CA SER A 56 4.71 -8.03 6.85
C SER A 56 3.44 -8.00 6.01
N VAL A 57 3.01 -6.80 5.65
CA VAL A 57 1.91 -6.54 4.72
C VAL A 57 2.41 -5.55 3.68
N LEU A 58 2.22 -5.85 2.40
CA LEU A 58 2.38 -4.88 1.32
C LEU A 58 1.02 -4.23 1.04
N ILE A 59 0.98 -2.90 0.98
CA ILE A 59 -0.21 -2.09 0.69
C ILE A 59 0.10 -1.24 -0.53
N CYS A 60 -0.75 -1.28 -1.55
CA CYS A 60 -0.66 -0.43 -2.74
C CYS A 60 -1.97 0.31 -2.96
N TRP A 61 -1.90 1.62 -3.19
CA TRP A 61 -3.07 2.48 -3.17
C TRP A 61 -2.89 3.71 -4.06
N GLU A 62 -3.97 4.45 -4.33
CA GLU A 62 -3.87 5.79 -4.93
C GLU A 62 -3.05 6.72 -4.02
N HIS A 63 -2.10 7.48 -4.60
CA HIS A 63 -1.12 8.28 -3.86
C HIS A 63 -1.77 9.24 -2.86
N GLY A 64 -2.90 9.84 -3.22
CA GLY A 64 -3.63 10.80 -2.38
C GLY A 64 -4.22 10.22 -1.10
N GLN A 65 -4.13 8.91 -0.86
CA GLN A 65 -4.65 8.25 0.34
C GLN A 65 -3.56 7.60 1.19
N LEU A 66 -2.32 7.49 0.68
CA LEU A 66 -1.24 6.80 1.37
C LEU A 66 -0.87 7.48 2.69
N THR A 67 -0.97 8.81 2.75
CA THR A 67 -0.75 9.60 3.97
C THR A 67 -1.78 9.29 5.05
N ASP A 68 -3.06 9.16 4.68
CA ASP A 68 -4.14 8.83 5.61
C ASP A 68 -3.99 7.38 6.11
N ILE A 69 -3.71 6.44 5.22
CA ILE A 69 -3.42 5.04 5.58
C ILE A 69 -2.24 4.96 6.56
N ALA A 70 -1.12 5.64 6.28
CA ALA A 70 0.04 5.64 7.16
C ALA A 70 -0.30 6.25 8.54
N SER A 71 -1.06 7.35 8.56
CA SER A 71 -1.53 7.98 9.79
C SER A 71 -2.40 7.04 10.62
N ASP A 72 -3.33 6.32 9.98
CA ASP A 72 -4.25 5.40 10.64
C ASP A 72 -3.57 4.15 11.19
N LEU A 73 -2.49 3.70 10.54
CA LEU A 73 -1.57 2.68 11.06
C LEU A 73 -0.73 3.18 12.25
N GLY A 74 -0.77 4.48 12.52
CA GLY A 74 -0.22 5.12 13.72
C GLY A 74 1.07 5.91 13.50
N VAL A 75 1.46 6.15 12.24
CA VAL A 75 2.62 6.99 11.92
C VAL A 75 2.29 8.44 12.31
N LYS A 76 2.89 8.93 13.40
CA LYS A 76 2.55 10.23 14.00
C LYS A 76 2.77 11.43 13.07
N LYS A 77 3.70 11.30 12.14
CA LYS A 77 4.04 12.31 11.12
C LYS A 77 4.13 11.60 9.77
N ALA A 78 3.01 11.06 9.32
CA ALA A 78 2.93 10.48 7.99
C ALA A 78 3.35 11.54 6.96
N PRO A 79 4.29 11.24 6.06
CA PRO A 79 4.68 12.17 5.00
C PRO A 79 3.56 12.30 3.97
N ASP A 80 3.59 13.38 3.21
CA ASP A 80 2.78 13.51 2.00
C ASP A 80 3.42 12.69 0.88
N TYR A 81 2.61 11.87 0.20
CA TYR A 81 3.09 11.14 -0.98
C TYR A 81 3.16 12.11 -2.17
N PRO A 82 4.28 12.22 -2.90
CA PRO A 82 4.40 13.18 -4.01
C PRO A 82 3.42 12.86 -5.14
N ASP A 83 2.66 13.86 -5.59
CA ASP A 83 1.62 13.72 -6.64
C ASP A 83 2.15 13.15 -7.97
N ASP A 84 3.40 13.49 -8.32
CA ASP A 84 4.05 13.10 -9.58
C ASP A 84 4.82 11.77 -9.49
N SER A 85 4.86 11.14 -8.30
CA SER A 85 5.52 9.86 -8.08
C SER A 85 4.53 8.70 -8.10
N TYR A 86 4.95 7.55 -8.63
CA TYR A 86 4.10 6.34 -8.72
C TYR A 86 4.83 5.05 -8.32
N ASN A 87 6.07 5.17 -7.84
CA ASN A 87 7.01 4.07 -7.66
C ASN A 87 7.77 4.12 -6.31
N LEU A 88 7.37 5.00 -5.39
CA LEU A 88 7.99 5.06 -4.06
C LEU A 88 7.39 4.00 -3.15
N ILE A 89 8.25 3.36 -2.37
CA ILE A 89 7.89 2.38 -1.36
C ILE A 89 8.26 2.96 0.00
N TRP A 90 7.24 3.14 0.84
CA TRP A 90 7.42 3.49 2.24
C TRP A 90 7.52 2.23 3.08
N THR A 91 8.63 2.08 3.79
CA THR A 91 8.77 1.04 4.78
C THR A 91 8.43 1.61 6.15
N ILE A 92 7.38 1.07 6.77
CA ILE A 92 6.93 1.46 8.11
C ILE A 92 7.17 0.29 9.07
N GLN A 93 7.86 0.56 10.17
CA GLN A 93 8.11 -0.41 11.23
C GLN A 93 7.88 0.25 12.58
N ASP A 94 7.18 -0.44 13.48
CA ASP A 94 6.85 0.05 14.83
C ASP A 94 6.23 1.46 14.82
N GLN A 95 5.40 1.74 13.81
CA GLN A 95 4.73 3.02 13.58
C GLN A 95 5.66 4.18 13.20
N ASP A 96 6.91 3.88 12.84
CA ASP A 96 7.88 4.84 12.31
C ASP A 96 8.17 4.56 10.83
N LEU A 97 8.26 5.62 10.03
CA LEU A 97 8.74 5.54 8.65
C LEU A 97 10.27 5.37 8.69
N ILE A 98 10.76 4.19 8.32
CA ILE A 98 12.19 3.85 8.41
C ILE A 98 12.94 4.10 7.10
N SER A 99 12.26 4.01 5.96
CA SER A 99 12.85 4.30 4.66
C SER A 99 11.79 4.65 3.62
N THR A 100 12.23 5.43 2.64
CA THR A 100 11.56 5.61 1.35
C THR A 100 12.53 5.15 0.30
N THR A 101 12.13 4.16 -0.49
CA THR A 101 12.93 3.63 -1.60
C THR A 101 12.16 3.76 -2.90
N SER A 102 12.87 3.70 -4.01
CA SER A 102 12.29 3.44 -5.32
C SER A 102 12.87 2.14 -5.86
N GLU A 103 12.21 1.52 -6.82
CA GLU A 103 12.72 0.34 -7.51
C GLU A 103 13.80 0.69 -8.56
N ASP A 104 14.23 1.96 -8.64
CA ASP A 104 15.25 2.48 -9.56
C ASP A 104 15.01 2.01 -11.01
N CYS A 105 13.75 2.03 -11.42
CA CYS A 105 13.30 1.55 -12.72
C CYS A 105 13.69 2.58 -13.78
N PRO A 106 14.56 2.23 -14.76
CA PRO A 106 15.01 3.18 -15.77
C PRO A 106 13.82 3.76 -16.54
N GLY A 107 13.66 5.09 -16.49
CA GLY A 107 12.57 5.82 -17.14
C GLY A 107 11.35 6.13 -16.27
N LEU A 108 11.31 5.65 -15.02
CA LEU A 108 10.35 6.06 -13.99
C LEU A 108 11.01 6.93 -12.91
N ASP A 109 12.27 6.66 -12.59
CA ASP A 109 13.05 7.48 -11.68
C ASP A 109 13.75 8.62 -12.42
N SER A 110 13.59 9.85 -11.92
CA SER A 110 14.39 10.98 -12.38
C SER A 110 15.82 10.80 -11.86
N SER A 111 16.69 10.37 -12.77
CA SER A 111 18.15 10.30 -12.63
C SER A 111 18.78 11.51 -11.94
#